data_AF-A0A7X3QCT2-F1
#
_entry.id   AF-A0A7X3QCT2-F1
#
_cell.length_a   1.000
_cell.length_b   1.000
_cell.length_c   1.000
_cell.angle_alpha   90.00
_cell.angle_beta   90.00
_cell.angle_gamma   90.00
#
_symmetry.space_group_name_H-M   'P 1'
#
loop_
_entity.id
_entity.type
_entity.pdbx_description
1 polymer ?
#
loop_
_entity_poly.entity_id
_entity_poly.type
_entity_poly.pdbx_seq_one_letter_code
_entity_poly.pdbx_strand_id
1 'polypeptide(L)'
;MTTTSEPLVFGPADPRSVEQLRNCQQASGELAEGVLCADHHLGYSMPIGGVMALREKIMPAGVGFDIACGNCAVRTDMPASALDAGAAMDEIARTLSFGVGRRNSEPVDHPVLDEIARANFERQRGMARLAADQLGTIGGGNHYVDLFVDDAGWVWVGVHFGSRGFGHKTAAGFLNLMRNRRWADTPSEPERPGFMELGTDLGQAYVEAMELAGRYAYAGREWVVARVLQILGAGETDRVHNHHNFAWREEHGGETLWVVRKGATPAWPGQRG
;
A
#
# COMPACT_ATOMS: atom_id res chain seq x y z
N MET A 1 -19.23 -9.45 -27.51
CA MET A 1 -19.10 -8.07 -27.02
C MET A 1 -19.02 -8.17 -25.51
N THR A 2 -17.83 -8.00 -24.93
CA THR A 2 -17.67 -7.88 -23.47
C THR A 2 -18.27 -6.54 -23.06
N THR A 3 -19.43 -6.57 -22.42
CA THR A 3 -20.10 -5.37 -21.92
C THR A 3 -19.36 -4.91 -20.67
N THR A 4 -18.51 -3.89 -20.77
CA THR A 4 -17.93 -3.25 -19.58
C THR A 4 -19.04 -2.61 -18.76
N SER A 5 -19.09 -2.83 -17.45
CA SER A 5 -20.04 -2.13 -16.58
C SER A 5 -19.63 -0.66 -16.42
N GLU A 6 -20.62 0.23 -16.27
CA GLU A 6 -20.34 1.61 -15.90
C GLU A 6 -19.75 1.67 -14.48
N PRO A 7 -18.71 2.49 -14.24
CA PRO A 7 -18.19 2.73 -12.89
C PRO A 7 -19.29 3.15 -11.91
N LEU A 8 -19.35 2.49 -10.75
CA LEU A 8 -20.14 2.97 -9.63
C LEU A 8 -19.39 4.12 -8.95
N VAL A 9 -20.04 5.28 -8.79
CA VAL A 9 -19.39 6.47 -8.22
C VAL A 9 -20.09 6.88 -6.93
N PHE A 10 -19.30 7.08 -5.88
CA PHE A 10 -19.75 7.65 -4.61
C PHE A 10 -19.35 9.13 -4.53
N GLY A 11 -20.28 10.01 -4.16
CA GLY A 11 -20.05 11.46 -4.09
C GLY A 11 -20.06 12.16 -5.45
N PRO A 12 -19.74 13.47 -5.50
CA PRO A 12 -19.63 14.23 -6.74
C PRO A 12 -18.53 13.67 -7.64
N ALA A 13 -18.85 13.41 -8.91
CA ALA A 13 -17.92 12.77 -9.85
C ALA A 13 -17.04 13.80 -10.60
N ASP A 14 -15.71 13.66 -10.58
CA ASP A 14 -14.83 14.26 -11.60
C ASP A 14 -14.96 13.42 -12.89
N PRO A 15 -15.52 13.98 -13.99
CA PRO A 15 -15.73 13.24 -15.23
C PRO A 15 -14.45 12.62 -15.79
N ARG A 16 -13.29 13.24 -15.52
CA ARG A 16 -12.00 12.73 -15.99
C ARG A 16 -11.57 11.48 -15.24
N SER A 17 -11.88 11.38 -13.95
CA SER A 17 -11.61 10.19 -13.14
C SER A 17 -12.53 9.03 -13.50
N VAL A 18 -13.81 9.32 -13.78
CA VAL A 18 -14.77 8.34 -14.33
C VAL A 18 -14.25 7.79 -15.65
N GLU A 19 -13.84 8.66 -16.56
CA GLU A 19 -13.27 8.26 -17.85
C GLU A 19 -11.97 7.48 -17.68
N GLN A 20 -11.11 7.87 -16.73
CA GLN A 20 -9.89 7.13 -16.43
C GLN A 20 -10.17 5.69 -15.97
N LEU A 21 -11.14 5.48 -15.07
CA LEU A 21 -11.51 4.13 -14.63
C LEU A 21 -12.18 3.33 -15.76
N ARG A 22 -13.06 3.97 -16.55
CA ARG A 22 -13.68 3.35 -17.73
C ARG A 22 -12.64 2.86 -18.73
N ASN A 23 -11.60 3.66 -18.99
CA ASN A 23 -10.47 3.27 -19.84
C ASN A 23 -9.72 2.06 -19.28
N CYS A 24 -9.59 1.93 -17.95
CA CYS A 24 -9.01 0.74 -17.32
C CYS A 24 -9.89 -0.49 -17.53
N GLN A 25 -11.20 -0.39 -17.30
CA GLN A 25 -12.14 -1.51 -17.50
C GLN A 25 -12.14 -1.97 -18.97
N GLN A 26 -12.16 -1.05 -19.93
CA GLN A 26 -12.10 -1.38 -21.36
C GLN A 26 -10.77 -2.04 -21.75
N ALA A 27 -9.65 -1.50 -21.26
CA ALA A 27 -8.33 -2.03 -21.56
C ALA A 27 -8.07 -3.41 -20.94
N SER A 28 -8.81 -3.79 -19.88
CA SER A 28 -8.69 -5.12 -19.27
C SER A 28 -9.03 -6.25 -20.26
N GLY A 29 -9.97 -6.01 -21.18
CA GLY A 29 -10.46 -7.02 -22.12
C GLY A 29 -11.38 -8.08 -21.49
N GLU A 30 -11.70 -7.96 -20.21
CA GLU A 30 -12.63 -8.83 -19.48
C GLU A 30 -13.79 -8.04 -18.88
N LEU A 31 -14.80 -8.74 -18.35
CA LEU A 31 -15.86 -8.09 -17.56
C LEU A 31 -15.26 -7.67 -16.21
N ALA A 32 -14.89 -6.40 -16.10
CA ALA A 32 -14.34 -5.82 -14.89
C ALA A 32 -15.34 -4.84 -14.25
N GLU A 33 -15.59 -4.99 -12.96
CA GLU A 33 -16.37 -4.03 -12.18
C GLU A 33 -15.45 -2.93 -11.63
N GLY A 34 -15.92 -1.68 -11.69
CA GLY A 34 -15.18 -0.51 -11.26
C GLY A 34 -15.97 0.32 -10.25
N VAL A 35 -15.30 0.78 -9.20
CA VAL A 35 -15.86 1.71 -8.21
C VAL A 35 -14.93 2.91 -8.06
N LEU A 36 -15.52 4.10 -7.91
CA LEU A 36 -14.84 5.32 -7.46
C LEU A 36 -15.37 5.73 -6.09
N CYS A 37 -14.46 5.77 -5.12
CA CYS A 37 -14.67 6.31 -3.79
C CYS A 37 -14.86 7.84 -3.82
N ALA A 38 -15.38 8.41 -2.73
CA ALA A 38 -15.74 9.83 -2.68
C ALA A 38 -14.54 10.80 -2.76
N ASP A 39 -13.34 10.33 -2.48
CA ASP A 39 -12.07 11.05 -2.52
C ASP A 39 -11.34 10.91 -3.87
N HIS A 40 -12.00 10.36 -4.88
CA HIS A 40 -11.37 10.06 -6.15
C HIS A 40 -10.80 11.29 -6.85
N HIS A 41 -9.68 11.09 -7.53
CA HIS A 41 -9.04 12.10 -8.37
C HIS A 41 -8.12 11.43 -9.38
N LEU A 42 -7.65 12.22 -10.35
CA LEU A 42 -6.74 11.75 -11.38
C LEU A 42 -5.49 11.12 -10.76
N GLY A 43 -5.24 9.88 -11.18
CA GLY A 43 -4.05 9.13 -10.80
C GLY A 43 -3.20 8.77 -12.02
N TYR A 44 -2.22 7.91 -11.81
CA TYR A 44 -1.42 7.31 -12.87
C TYR A 44 -2.06 6.02 -13.39
N SER A 45 -2.41 5.98 -14.68
CA SER A 45 -3.25 4.94 -15.34
C SER A 45 -4.65 4.79 -14.74
N MET A 46 -4.76 4.41 -13.48
CA MET A 46 -6.00 4.27 -12.71
C MET A 46 -6.14 5.45 -11.73
N PRO A 47 -7.36 5.99 -11.51
CA PRO A 47 -7.58 7.06 -10.56
C PRO A 47 -7.26 6.62 -9.13
N ILE A 48 -6.83 7.58 -8.30
CA ILE A 48 -6.80 7.40 -6.85
C ILE A 48 -8.25 7.41 -6.35
N GLY A 49 -8.55 6.65 -5.31
CA GLY A 49 -9.92 6.31 -4.89
C GLY A 49 -10.59 5.28 -5.80
N GLY A 50 -9.84 4.67 -6.72
CA GLY A 50 -10.35 3.66 -7.65
C GLY A 50 -10.25 2.24 -7.11
N VAL A 51 -11.28 1.45 -7.37
CA VAL A 51 -11.30 0.00 -7.14
C VAL A 51 -11.69 -0.70 -8.44
N MET A 52 -11.02 -1.79 -8.78
CA MET A 52 -11.34 -2.60 -9.94
C MET A 52 -11.24 -4.08 -9.62
N ALA A 53 -12.28 -4.85 -9.93
CA ALA A 53 -12.31 -6.29 -9.75
C ALA A 53 -12.02 -6.99 -11.09
N LEU A 54 -11.02 -7.86 -11.08
CA LEU A 54 -10.48 -8.58 -12.24
C LEU A 54 -10.55 -10.09 -12.00
N ARG A 55 -10.73 -10.89 -13.05
CA ARG A 55 -10.84 -12.34 -12.95
C ARG A 55 -9.52 -13.01 -13.24
N GLU A 56 -8.97 -12.75 -14.43
CA GLU A 56 -7.79 -13.47 -14.93
C GLU A 56 -6.53 -12.60 -14.93
N LYS A 57 -6.66 -11.35 -14.48
CA LYS A 57 -5.60 -10.34 -14.61
C LYS A 57 -5.31 -9.61 -13.31
N ILE A 58 -4.14 -8.97 -13.30
CA ILE A 58 -3.71 -8.05 -12.26
C ILE A 58 -3.16 -6.77 -12.89
N MET A 59 -3.39 -5.62 -12.25
CA MET A 59 -3.00 -4.30 -12.75
C MET A 59 -1.98 -3.62 -11.81
N PRO A 60 -0.66 -3.72 -12.09
CA PRO A 60 0.36 -3.11 -11.22
C PRO A 60 0.21 -1.60 -11.04
N ALA A 61 -0.17 -0.89 -12.09
CA ALA A 61 -0.41 0.56 -12.02
C ALA A 61 -1.66 0.91 -11.20
N GLY A 62 -2.61 -0.03 -11.08
CA GLY A 62 -3.78 0.06 -10.20
C GLY A 62 -3.42 -0.18 -8.74
N VAL A 63 -2.42 -1.01 -8.44
CA VAL A 63 -1.86 -1.09 -7.07
C VAL A 63 -1.04 0.16 -6.74
N GLY A 64 -0.28 0.67 -7.71
CA GLY A 64 0.55 1.87 -7.57
C GLY A 64 2.01 1.57 -7.20
N PHE A 65 2.84 2.62 -7.22
CA PHE A 65 4.28 2.47 -6.94
C PHE A 65 4.58 2.19 -5.48
N ASP A 66 3.90 2.86 -4.55
CA ASP A 66 4.02 2.56 -3.13
C ASP A 66 3.06 1.42 -2.74
N ILE A 67 3.43 0.21 -3.15
CA ILE A 67 2.69 -1.02 -2.83
C ILE A 67 2.48 -1.08 -1.32
N ALA A 68 1.27 -1.37 -0.90
CA ALA A 68 0.88 -1.51 0.50
C ALA A 68 1.11 -0.27 1.36
N CYS A 69 1.15 0.92 0.75
CA CYS A 69 0.87 2.15 1.48
C CYS A 69 -0.46 2.02 2.21
N GLY A 70 -0.56 2.64 3.39
CA GLY A 70 -1.71 2.50 4.27
C GLY A 70 -1.40 2.92 5.69
N ASN A 71 -2.39 2.79 6.56
CA ASN A 71 -2.36 3.34 7.90
C ASN A 71 -2.25 2.24 8.96
N CYS A 72 -1.59 2.56 10.06
CA CYS A 72 -1.69 1.87 11.34
C CYS A 72 -2.05 2.90 12.40
N ALA A 73 -3.20 2.73 13.05
CA ALA A 73 -3.63 3.55 14.17
C ALA A 73 -3.73 2.66 15.42
N VAL A 74 -3.07 3.04 16.49
CA VAL A 74 -3.08 2.33 17.77
C VAL A 74 -3.55 3.25 18.88
N ARG A 75 -4.61 2.85 19.60
CA ARG A 75 -5.00 3.53 20.83
C ARG A 75 -4.11 3.06 21.96
N THR A 76 -3.66 4.01 22.77
CA THR A 76 -2.84 3.71 23.93
C THR A 76 -3.66 3.66 25.21
N ASP A 77 -3.05 3.23 26.31
CA ASP A 77 -3.57 3.41 27.67
C ASP A 77 -3.19 4.77 28.29
N MET A 78 -2.54 5.66 27.52
CA MET A 78 -2.16 6.99 27.96
C MET A 78 -3.32 7.98 27.80
N PRO A 79 -3.78 8.64 28.86
CA PRO A 79 -4.72 9.74 28.75
C PRO A 79 -4.03 11.00 28.21
N ALA A 80 -4.74 11.81 27.43
CA ALA A 80 -4.22 13.04 26.85
C ALA A 80 -3.67 14.03 27.89
N SER A 81 -4.22 14.04 29.11
CA SER A 81 -3.72 14.87 30.21
C SER A 81 -2.31 14.50 30.68
N ALA A 82 -1.82 13.31 30.36
CA ALA A 82 -0.48 12.85 30.67
C ALA A 82 0.51 13.03 29.51
N LEU A 83 0.04 13.46 28.34
CA LEU A 83 0.87 13.61 27.15
C LEU A 83 1.53 14.99 27.09
N ASP A 84 2.86 15.02 27.11
CA ASP A 84 3.63 16.14 26.58
C ASP A 84 3.90 15.91 25.09
N ALA A 85 3.00 16.42 24.25
CA ALA A 85 3.06 16.18 22.82
C ALA A 85 4.33 16.77 22.17
N GLY A 86 4.82 17.93 22.67
CA GLY A 86 6.02 18.56 22.14
C GLY A 86 7.26 17.71 22.39
N ALA A 87 7.46 17.31 23.64
CA ALA A 87 8.59 16.47 24.01
C ALA A 87 8.54 15.09 23.32
N ALA A 88 7.34 14.48 23.25
CA ALA A 88 7.16 13.20 22.57
C ALA A 88 7.48 13.29 21.07
N MET A 89 6.97 14.31 20.38
CA MET A 89 7.21 14.48 18.94
C MET A 89 8.67 14.82 18.63
N ASP A 90 9.34 15.59 19.48
CA ASP A 90 10.79 15.85 19.36
C ASP A 90 11.60 14.56 19.46
N GLU A 91 11.25 13.67 20.39
CA GLU A 91 11.94 12.38 20.55
C GLU A 91 11.63 11.40 19.42
N ILE A 92 10.37 11.36 18.94
CA ILE A 92 9.97 10.60 17.75
C ILE A 92 10.78 11.05 16.53
N ALA A 93 10.87 12.36 16.29
CA ALA A 93 11.62 12.94 15.16
C ALA A 93 13.12 12.66 15.24
N ARG A 94 13.68 12.57 16.46
CA ARG A 94 15.10 12.28 16.70
C ARG A 94 15.43 10.80 16.55
N THR A 95 14.54 9.92 17.01
CA THR A 95 14.77 8.47 17.01
C THR A 95 14.49 7.85 15.65
N LEU A 96 13.38 8.23 15.01
CA LEU A 96 12.91 7.60 13.79
C LEU A 96 13.53 8.22 12.53
N SER A 97 13.55 7.42 11.45
CA SER A 97 14.17 7.81 10.19
C SER A 97 13.14 8.30 9.16
N PHE A 98 13.05 9.62 9.02
CA PHE A 98 12.23 10.31 8.01
C PHE A 98 13.05 10.73 6.78
N GLY A 99 12.42 10.72 5.61
CA GLY A 99 13.01 11.13 4.33
C GLY A 99 13.19 10.01 3.31
N VAL A 100 13.29 10.38 2.03
CA VAL A 100 13.46 9.44 0.92
C VAL A 100 14.87 8.83 0.94
N GLY A 101 14.97 7.52 0.73
CA GLY A 101 16.25 6.83 0.59
C GLY A 101 17.05 6.67 1.89
N ARG A 102 16.46 7.00 3.05
CA ARG A 102 17.09 6.80 4.35
C ARG A 102 17.22 5.31 4.68
N ARG A 103 18.17 5.03 5.56
CA ARG A 103 18.29 3.75 6.26
C ARG A 103 17.75 3.90 7.65
N ASN A 104 17.23 2.82 8.22
CA ASN A 104 16.89 2.80 9.63
C ASN A 104 18.18 2.87 10.45
N SER A 105 18.22 3.77 11.44
CA SER A 105 19.33 3.91 12.39
C SER A 105 19.49 2.67 13.25
N GLU A 106 18.39 1.95 13.47
CA GLU A 106 18.36 0.68 14.19
C GLU A 106 18.03 -0.47 13.23
N PRO A 107 18.92 -1.48 13.12
CA PRO A 107 18.62 -2.69 12.35
C PRO A 107 17.38 -3.40 12.91
N VAL A 108 16.42 -3.68 12.03
CA VAL A 108 15.21 -4.43 12.38
C VAL A 108 15.39 -5.89 12.02
N ASP A 109 15.25 -6.77 13.01
CA ASP A 109 15.15 -8.21 12.77
C ASP A 109 13.67 -8.60 12.63
N HIS A 110 13.32 -9.19 11.48
CA HIS A 110 11.95 -9.59 11.19
C HIS A 110 11.92 -10.73 10.15
N PRO A 111 11.06 -11.76 10.31
CA PRO A 111 10.97 -12.90 9.39
C PRO A 111 10.77 -12.52 7.91
N VAL A 112 10.12 -11.38 7.64
CA VAL A 112 9.91 -10.90 6.26
C VAL A 112 11.21 -10.64 5.50
N LEU A 113 12.31 -10.29 6.18
CA LEU A 113 13.61 -10.09 5.53
C LEU A 113 14.17 -11.41 5.02
N ASP A 114 13.95 -12.48 5.78
CA ASP A 114 14.29 -13.85 5.43
C ASP A 114 13.44 -14.36 4.25
N GLU A 115 12.13 -14.03 4.24
CA GLU A 115 11.26 -14.29 3.10
C GLU A 115 11.75 -13.57 1.84
N ILE A 116 12.17 -12.30 1.93
CA ILE A 116 12.73 -11.55 0.80
C ILE A 116 14.02 -12.18 0.31
N ALA A 117 14.93 -12.59 1.20
CA ALA A 117 16.18 -13.24 0.83
C ALA A 117 15.97 -14.57 0.10
N ARG A 118 14.85 -15.26 0.38
CA ARG A 118 14.49 -16.56 -0.21
C ARG A 118 13.37 -16.49 -1.27
N ALA A 119 12.92 -15.29 -1.64
CA ALA A 119 11.82 -15.10 -2.58
C ALA A 119 12.04 -15.85 -3.90
N ASN A 120 10.99 -16.37 -4.54
CA ASN A 120 11.11 -17.14 -5.78
C ASN A 120 11.67 -16.31 -6.93
N PHE A 121 11.23 -15.05 -7.05
CA PHE A 121 11.67 -14.16 -8.10
C PHE A 121 13.02 -13.50 -7.77
N GLU A 122 13.98 -13.62 -8.69
CA GLU A 122 15.38 -13.20 -8.46
C GLU A 122 15.53 -11.72 -8.08
N ARG A 123 14.62 -10.87 -8.57
CA ARG A 123 14.69 -9.42 -8.38
C ARG A 123 14.36 -9.04 -6.94
N GLN A 124 13.45 -9.75 -6.28
CA GLN A 124 13.11 -9.54 -4.87
C GLN A 124 14.28 -9.98 -3.99
N ARG A 125 14.89 -11.14 -4.25
CA ARG A 125 16.10 -11.58 -3.54
C ARG A 125 17.24 -10.56 -3.66
N GLY A 126 17.44 -10.03 -4.87
CA GLY A 126 18.43 -8.99 -5.14
C GLY A 126 18.20 -7.67 -4.37
N MET A 127 17.02 -7.48 -3.76
CA MET A 127 16.68 -6.31 -2.94
C MET A 127 16.71 -6.60 -1.43
N ALA A 128 17.13 -7.78 -0.98
CA ALA A 128 17.17 -8.12 0.45
C ALA A 128 17.95 -7.11 1.29
N ARG A 129 19.11 -6.64 0.81
CA ARG A 129 19.88 -5.61 1.51
C ARG A 129 19.16 -4.27 1.58
N LEU A 130 18.49 -3.87 0.50
CA LEU A 130 17.69 -2.65 0.47
C LEU A 130 16.53 -2.73 1.46
N ALA A 131 15.82 -3.87 1.50
CA ALA A 131 14.73 -4.11 2.43
C ALA A 131 15.23 -4.07 3.88
N ALA A 132 16.33 -4.77 4.19
CA ALA A 132 16.92 -4.74 5.53
C ALA A 132 17.36 -3.33 5.96
N ASP A 133 17.97 -2.57 5.05
CA ASP A 133 18.39 -1.20 5.32
C ASP A 133 17.20 -0.24 5.57
N GLN A 134 16.01 -0.51 5.00
CA GLN A 134 14.87 0.42 5.00
C GLN A 134 13.68 0.02 5.89
N LEU A 135 13.68 -1.19 6.45
CA LEU A 135 12.58 -1.66 7.28
C LEU A 135 12.45 -0.76 8.52
N GLY A 136 11.25 -0.25 8.79
CA GLY A 136 10.99 0.71 9.87
C GLY A 136 11.33 2.18 9.57
N THR A 137 11.72 2.52 8.34
CA THR A 137 11.82 3.93 7.90
C THR A 137 10.45 4.46 7.44
N ILE A 138 10.20 5.76 7.65
CA ILE A 138 8.89 6.39 7.32
C ILE A 138 8.86 6.80 5.85
N GLY A 139 9.92 7.46 5.40
CA GLY A 139 9.98 8.06 4.07
C GLY A 139 9.61 9.53 4.01
N GLY A 140 9.24 9.98 2.82
CA GLY A 140 8.77 11.34 2.55
C GLY A 140 7.50 11.31 1.72
N GLY A 141 7.06 12.46 1.21
CA GLY A 141 5.75 12.59 0.57
C GLY A 141 4.66 12.79 1.63
N ASN A 142 3.56 12.06 1.53
CA ASN A 142 2.43 12.11 2.47
C ASN A 142 2.58 11.14 3.67
N HIS A 143 3.78 10.61 3.90
CA HIS A 143 4.04 9.65 4.97
C HIS A 143 4.28 10.37 6.29
N TYR A 144 3.72 9.84 7.38
CA TYR A 144 3.78 10.46 8.69
C TYR A 144 3.84 9.46 9.84
N VAL A 145 4.25 9.97 10.99
CA VAL A 145 4.01 9.41 12.33
C VAL A 145 3.47 10.58 13.15
N ASP A 146 2.30 10.43 13.76
CA ASP A 146 1.65 11.49 14.51
C ASP A 146 0.92 10.96 15.74
N LEU A 147 0.61 11.88 16.65
CA LEU A 147 -0.16 11.61 17.85
C LEU A 147 -1.53 12.29 17.74
N PHE A 148 -2.59 11.54 18.03
CA PHE A 148 -3.96 12.02 18.02
C PHE A 148 -4.60 11.83 19.39
N VAL A 149 -5.69 12.54 19.65
CA VAL A 149 -6.51 12.36 20.85
C VAL A 149 -7.94 12.15 20.39
N ASP A 150 -8.59 11.09 20.88
CA ASP A 150 -10.00 10.84 20.60
C ASP A 150 -10.93 11.65 21.52
N ASP A 151 -12.22 11.63 21.22
CA ASP A 151 -13.24 12.36 21.99
C ASP A 151 -13.35 11.88 23.45
N ALA A 152 -12.83 10.69 23.77
CA ALA A 152 -12.76 10.15 25.13
C ALA A 152 -11.47 10.54 25.87
N GLY A 153 -10.57 11.29 25.22
CA GLY A 153 -9.34 11.79 25.81
C GLY A 153 -8.19 10.77 25.83
N TRP A 154 -8.24 9.73 25.00
CA TRP A 154 -7.14 8.75 24.90
C TRP A 154 -6.21 9.11 23.75
N VAL A 155 -4.91 8.92 23.99
CA VAL A 155 -3.87 9.14 22.98
C VAL A 155 -3.85 7.99 21.99
N TRP A 156 -3.77 8.32 20.70
CA TRP A 156 -3.57 7.41 19.58
C TRP A 156 -2.24 7.70 18.88
N VAL A 157 -1.56 6.64 18.46
CA VAL A 157 -0.41 6.70 17.56
C VAL A 157 -0.88 6.37 16.15
N GLY A 158 -0.75 7.31 15.22
CA GLY A 158 -1.04 7.09 13.81
C GLY A 158 0.24 7.04 12.98
N VAL A 159 0.34 6.05 12.09
CA VAL A 159 1.50 5.82 11.24
C VAL A 159 1.02 5.55 9.82
N HIS A 160 1.60 6.28 8.86
CA HIS A 160 1.24 6.18 7.44
C HIS A 160 2.47 6.08 6.57
N PHE A 161 2.69 4.91 5.96
CA PHE A 161 3.69 4.68 4.92
C PHE A 161 3.52 3.29 4.31
N GLY A 162 4.08 3.06 3.12
CA GLY A 162 4.10 1.75 2.44
C GLY A 162 5.41 0.99 2.49
N SER A 163 5.63 0.17 1.48
CA SER A 163 6.76 -0.76 1.38
C SER A 163 8.08 -0.13 0.92
N ARG A 164 8.19 1.20 0.99
CA ARG A 164 9.44 1.96 0.79
C ARG A 164 10.06 1.69 -0.58
N GLY A 165 11.39 1.75 -0.67
CA GLY A 165 12.11 1.48 -1.91
C GLY A 165 11.91 0.06 -2.42
N PHE A 166 11.61 -0.91 -1.54
CA PHE A 166 11.32 -2.29 -1.93
C PHE A 166 10.04 -2.39 -2.77
N GLY A 167 8.95 -1.76 -2.33
CA GLY A 167 7.71 -1.64 -3.09
C GLY A 167 7.87 -0.89 -4.40
N HIS A 168 8.45 0.31 -4.31
CA HIS A 168 8.63 1.18 -5.47
C HIS A 168 9.42 0.49 -6.59
N LYS A 169 10.53 -0.16 -6.25
CA LYS A 169 11.34 -0.90 -7.23
C LYS A 169 10.64 -2.15 -7.75
N THR A 170 9.82 -2.81 -6.92
CA THR A 170 8.97 -3.92 -7.36
C THR A 170 7.97 -3.45 -8.41
N ALA A 171 7.17 -2.42 -8.12
CA ALA A 171 6.19 -1.87 -9.05
C ALA A 171 6.87 -1.39 -10.35
N ALA A 172 7.92 -0.58 -10.26
CA ALA A 172 8.65 -0.05 -11.41
C ALA A 172 9.23 -1.18 -12.27
N GLY A 173 9.83 -2.19 -11.65
CA GLY A 173 10.45 -3.31 -12.33
C GLY A 173 9.44 -4.15 -13.12
N PHE A 174 8.31 -4.50 -12.52
CA PHE A 174 7.25 -5.25 -13.21
C PHE A 174 6.59 -4.44 -14.33
N LEU A 175 6.38 -3.12 -14.12
CA LEU A 175 5.89 -2.23 -15.18
C LEU A 175 6.84 -2.19 -16.39
N ASN A 176 8.15 -2.25 -16.16
CA ASN A 176 9.14 -2.36 -17.23
C ASN A 176 9.08 -3.72 -17.93
N LEU A 177 9.06 -4.83 -17.17
CA LEU A 177 9.03 -6.18 -17.73
C LEU A 177 7.79 -6.43 -18.59
N MET A 178 6.62 -5.94 -18.16
CA MET A 178 5.37 -6.00 -18.93
C MET A 178 5.48 -5.29 -20.29
N ARG A 179 6.48 -4.42 -20.48
CA ARG A 179 6.74 -3.70 -21.74
C ARG A 179 7.97 -4.19 -22.47
N ASN A 180 8.48 -5.38 -22.12
CA ASN A 180 9.72 -5.93 -22.68
C ASN A 180 10.93 -4.99 -22.47
N ARG A 181 10.94 -4.23 -21.38
CA ARG A 181 12.05 -3.36 -20.97
C ARG A 181 12.86 -4.02 -19.86
N ARG A 182 14.04 -3.48 -19.56
CA ARG A 182 14.88 -4.01 -18.49
C ARG A 182 14.31 -3.58 -17.14
N TRP A 183 14.41 -4.45 -16.14
CA TRP A 183 13.95 -4.19 -14.76
C TRP A 183 14.33 -2.80 -14.23
N ALA A 184 15.60 -2.41 -14.43
CA ALA A 184 16.18 -1.19 -13.88
C ALA A 184 16.01 0.06 -14.79
N ASP A 185 15.30 -0.05 -15.91
CA ASP A 185 15.03 1.12 -16.74
C ASP A 185 14.16 2.14 -15.99
N THR A 186 14.27 3.41 -16.32
CA THR A 186 13.38 4.43 -15.75
C THR A 186 11.93 4.06 -16.10
N PRO A 187 11.06 3.84 -15.09
CA PRO A 187 9.67 3.54 -15.36
C PRO A 187 9.08 4.74 -16.09
N SER A 188 8.37 4.47 -17.16
CA SER A 188 7.48 5.45 -17.77
C SER A 188 6.05 5.01 -17.50
N GLU A 189 5.14 5.94 -17.37
CA GLU A 189 3.71 5.59 -17.38
C GLU A 189 3.33 5.08 -18.76
N PRO A 190 2.45 4.08 -18.85
CA PRO A 190 1.98 3.65 -20.15
C PRO A 190 0.94 4.65 -20.65
N GLU A 191 0.91 4.91 -21.97
CA GLU A 191 -0.18 5.68 -22.57
C GLU A 191 -1.54 4.97 -22.44
N ARG A 192 -1.54 3.66 -22.19
CA ARG A 192 -2.73 2.81 -22.00
C ARG A 192 -2.60 1.95 -20.74
N PRO A 193 -3.68 1.72 -19.98
CA PRO A 193 -3.66 0.81 -18.84
C PRO A 193 -3.10 -0.58 -19.23
N GLY A 194 -2.14 -1.08 -18.45
CA GLY A 194 -1.48 -2.36 -18.71
C GLY A 194 -1.79 -3.41 -17.64
N PHE A 195 -1.89 -4.67 -18.08
CA PHE A 195 -2.31 -5.81 -17.28
C PHE A 195 -1.33 -6.97 -17.44
N MET A 196 -1.20 -7.79 -16.40
CA MET A 196 -0.55 -9.09 -16.50
C MET A 196 -1.58 -10.18 -16.32
N GLU A 197 -1.49 -11.19 -17.19
CA GLU A 197 -2.31 -12.40 -17.11
C GLU A 197 -1.80 -13.26 -15.95
N LEU A 198 -2.70 -13.62 -15.02
CA LEU A 198 -2.36 -14.41 -13.84
C LEU A 198 -1.87 -15.81 -14.22
N GLY A 199 -2.28 -16.35 -15.37
CA GLY A 199 -1.79 -17.65 -15.86
C GLY A 199 -0.33 -17.68 -16.32
N THR A 200 0.39 -16.55 -16.27
CA THR A 200 1.78 -16.43 -16.72
C THR A 200 2.76 -16.36 -15.56
N ASP A 201 4.01 -16.80 -15.79
CA ASP A 201 5.09 -16.71 -14.81
C ASP A 201 5.28 -15.28 -14.29
N LEU A 202 5.16 -14.28 -15.17
CA LEU A 202 5.30 -12.87 -14.80
C LEU A 202 4.14 -12.39 -13.91
N GLY A 203 2.91 -12.80 -14.21
CA GLY A 203 1.73 -12.49 -13.40
C GLY A 203 1.83 -13.10 -12.00
N GLN A 204 2.20 -14.37 -11.91
CA GLN A 204 2.42 -15.06 -10.63
C GLN A 204 3.56 -14.42 -9.82
N ALA A 205 4.70 -14.14 -10.47
CA ALA A 205 5.82 -13.48 -9.82
C ALA A 205 5.46 -12.10 -9.28
N TYR A 206 4.60 -11.34 -9.97
CA TYR A 206 4.12 -10.05 -9.48
C TYR A 206 3.24 -10.20 -8.25
N VAL A 207 2.28 -11.13 -8.27
CA VAL A 207 1.39 -11.39 -7.13
C VAL A 207 2.22 -11.73 -5.89
N GLU A 208 3.16 -12.67 -6.00
CA GLU A 208 4.05 -13.04 -4.89
C GLU A 208 4.86 -11.84 -4.39
N ALA A 209 5.41 -11.03 -5.30
CA ALA A 209 6.20 -9.86 -4.95
C ALA A 209 5.37 -8.75 -4.30
N MET A 210 4.13 -8.53 -4.77
CA MET A 210 3.18 -7.59 -4.20
C MET A 210 2.78 -8.04 -2.79
N GLU A 211 2.45 -9.31 -2.61
CA GLU A 211 2.10 -9.87 -1.29
C GLU A 211 3.25 -9.76 -0.30
N LEU A 212 4.48 -10.04 -0.75
CA LEU A 212 5.68 -9.89 0.07
C LEU A 212 5.95 -8.42 0.44
N ALA A 213 5.72 -7.49 -0.50
CA ALA A 213 5.77 -6.05 -0.20
C ALA A 213 4.68 -5.63 0.80
N GLY A 214 3.50 -6.25 0.75
CA GLY A 214 2.43 -6.10 1.74
C GLY A 214 2.88 -6.45 3.15
N ARG A 215 3.40 -7.66 3.33
CA ARG A 215 3.94 -8.12 4.62
C ARG A 215 5.09 -7.23 5.10
N TYR A 216 5.95 -6.79 4.19
CA TYR A 216 7.05 -5.87 4.51
C TYR A 216 6.55 -4.50 5.00
N ALA A 217 5.51 -3.96 4.38
CA ALA A 217 4.90 -2.69 4.80
C ALA A 217 4.22 -2.81 6.18
N TYR A 218 3.53 -3.93 6.44
CA TYR A 218 2.97 -4.22 7.76
C TYR A 218 4.05 -4.28 8.85
N ALA A 219 5.09 -5.09 8.63
CA ALA A 219 6.22 -5.21 9.56
C ALA A 219 6.88 -3.85 9.86
N GLY A 220 7.04 -3.01 8.83
CA GLY A 220 7.59 -1.67 9.01
C GLY A 220 6.71 -0.79 9.90
N ARG A 221 5.40 -0.73 9.64
CA ARG A 221 4.45 0.07 10.44
C ARG A 221 4.35 -0.44 11.87
N GLU A 222 4.32 -1.75 12.07
CA GLU A 222 4.32 -2.37 13.40
C GLU A 222 5.56 -2.03 14.21
N TRP A 223 6.74 -2.11 13.59
CA TRP A 223 7.99 -1.75 14.24
C TRP A 223 8.00 -0.27 14.67
N VAL A 224 7.55 0.63 13.79
CA VAL A 224 7.47 2.07 14.10
C VAL A 224 6.50 2.33 15.25
N VAL A 225 5.30 1.73 15.22
CA VAL A 225 4.33 1.84 16.31
C VAL A 225 4.93 1.36 17.62
N ALA A 226 5.57 0.19 17.64
CA ALA A 226 6.20 -0.35 18.84
C ALA A 226 7.27 0.60 19.40
N ARG A 227 8.05 1.25 18.53
CA ARG A 227 9.03 2.25 18.97
C ARG A 227 8.38 3.50 19.54
N VAL A 228 7.30 3.99 18.94
CA VAL A 228 6.57 5.15 19.47
C VAL A 228 5.95 4.82 20.84
N LEU A 229 5.36 3.63 21.01
CA LEU A 229 4.84 3.18 22.30
C LEU A 229 5.93 3.12 23.38
N GLN A 230 7.15 2.70 23.03
CA GLN A 230 8.30 2.74 23.94
C GLN A 230 8.70 4.17 24.33
N ILE A 231 8.70 5.11 23.38
CA ILE A 231 8.98 6.54 23.64
C ILE A 231 7.94 7.13 24.59
N LEU A 232 6.66 6.79 24.39
CA LEU A 232 5.56 7.25 25.24
C LEU A 232 5.52 6.52 26.60
N GLY A 233 6.14 5.34 26.72
CA GLY A 233 5.97 4.48 27.89
C GLY A 233 4.52 3.99 28.05
N ALA A 234 3.82 3.77 26.94
CA ALA A 234 2.40 3.42 26.91
C ALA A 234 2.15 2.02 26.33
N GLY A 235 1.08 1.37 26.79
CA GLY A 235 0.56 0.12 26.26
C GLY A 235 -0.46 0.33 25.15
N GLU A 236 -0.63 -0.66 24.28
CA GLU A 236 -1.68 -0.68 23.25
C GLU A 236 -2.97 -1.25 23.82
N THR A 237 -4.10 -0.57 23.55
CA THR A 237 -5.45 -1.01 23.95
C THR A 237 -6.37 -1.28 22.77
N ASP A 238 -6.02 -0.79 21.59
CA ASP A 238 -6.79 -0.99 20.36
C ASP A 238 -5.92 -0.75 19.12
N ARG A 239 -6.29 -1.38 17.99
CA ARG A 239 -5.56 -1.26 16.74
C ARG A 239 -6.46 -1.34 15.51
N VAL A 240 -6.16 -0.48 14.54
CA VAL A 240 -6.64 -0.55 13.17
C VAL A 240 -5.44 -0.47 12.23
N HIS A 241 -5.31 -1.42 11.31
CA HIS A 241 -4.14 -1.53 10.44
C HIS A 241 -4.56 -2.02 9.05
N ASN A 242 -4.24 -1.24 8.01
CA ASN A 242 -4.70 -1.52 6.66
C ASN A 242 -3.68 -1.13 5.58
N HIS A 243 -3.94 -1.59 4.36
CA HIS A 243 -3.38 -1.06 3.12
C HIS A 243 -4.48 -0.32 2.36
N HIS A 244 -4.11 0.73 1.63
CA HIS A 244 -4.99 1.40 0.67
C HIS A 244 -4.49 1.31 -0.79
N ASN A 245 -3.30 0.75 -1.02
CA ASN A 245 -2.68 0.57 -2.33
C ASN A 245 -2.29 -0.91 -2.46
N PHE A 246 -3.23 -1.77 -2.85
CA PHE A 246 -3.00 -3.21 -2.85
C PHE A 246 -4.04 -3.93 -3.69
N ALA A 247 -3.81 -5.21 -3.93
CA ALA A 247 -4.82 -6.09 -4.51
C ALA A 247 -5.01 -7.33 -3.65
N TRP A 248 -6.26 -7.74 -3.49
CA TRP A 248 -6.62 -8.90 -2.69
C TRP A 248 -7.43 -9.88 -3.54
N ARG A 249 -7.26 -11.16 -3.26
CA ARG A 249 -8.13 -12.19 -3.79
C ARG A 249 -9.38 -12.28 -2.91
N GLU A 250 -10.54 -12.03 -3.49
CA GLU A 250 -11.82 -11.91 -2.78
C GLU A 250 -12.92 -12.69 -3.50
N GLU A 251 -13.93 -13.13 -2.73
CA GLU A 251 -15.11 -13.80 -3.26
C GLU A 251 -16.26 -12.79 -3.39
N HIS A 252 -16.72 -12.55 -4.61
CA HIS A 252 -17.85 -11.66 -4.92
C HIS A 252 -18.79 -12.35 -5.89
N GLY A 253 -20.09 -12.39 -5.58
CA GLY A 253 -21.08 -13.01 -6.47
C GLY A 253 -20.87 -14.51 -6.75
N GLY A 254 -20.13 -15.23 -5.89
CA GLY A 254 -19.77 -16.63 -6.08
C GLY A 254 -18.54 -16.85 -6.96
N GLU A 255 -17.78 -15.79 -7.24
CA GLU A 255 -16.58 -15.82 -8.06
C GLU A 255 -15.37 -15.28 -7.29
N THR A 256 -14.23 -15.95 -7.47
CA THR A 256 -12.94 -15.46 -6.99
C THR A 256 -12.40 -14.40 -7.93
N LEU A 257 -12.19 -13.19 -7.41
CA LEU A 257 -11.69 -12.03 -8.15
C LEU A 257 -10.45 -11.45 -7.47
N TRP A 258 -9.57 -10.83 -8.26
CA TRP A 258 -8.54 -9.92 -7.79
C TRP A 258 -9.08 -8.50 -7.74
N VAL A 259 -9.30 -8.00 -6.53
CA VAL A 259 -9.80 -6.64 -6.30
C VAL A 259 -8.63 -5.71 -6.05
N VAL A 260 -8.29 -4.93 -7.08
CA VAL A 260 -7.21 -3.94 -7.07
C VAL A 260 -7.76 -2.63 -6.52
N ARG A 261 -7.09 -2.05 -5.52
CA ARG A 261 -7.45 -0.77 -4.90
C ARG A 261 -6.28 0.20 -4.94
N LYS A 262 -6.56 1.44 -5.35
CA LYS A 262 -5.63 2.56 -5.35
C LYS A 262 -6.18 3.70 -4.51
N GLY A 263 -5.57 3.97 -3.37
CA GLY A 263 -6.11 4.91 -2.38
C GLY A 263 -7.50 4.50 -1.89
N ALA A 264 -7.77 3.20 -1.76
CA ALA A 264 -9.03 2.69 -1.23
C ALA A 264 -8.75 1.48 -0.33
N THR A 265 -9.44 1.41 0.81
CA THR A 265 -9.29 0.32 1.78
C THR A 265 -10.35 -0.76 1.57
N PRO A 266 -10.07 -2.02 1.92
CA PRO A 266 -11.13 -3.03 2.03
C PRO A 266 -12.10 -2.65 3.16
N ALA A 267 -13.37 -3.00 2.97
CA ALA A 267 -14.43 -2.81 3.95
C ALA A 267 -15.16 -4.15 4.16
N TRP A 268 -14.41 -5.21 4.47
CA TRP A 268 -14.98 -6.53 4.70
C TRP A 268 -15.88 -6.55 5.93
N PRO A 269 -16.86 -7.48 6.03
CA PRO A 269 -17.71 -7.60 7.20
C PRO A 269 -16.89 -7.70 8.50
N GLY A 270 -17.13 -6.77 9.44
CA GLY A 270 -16.44 -6.70 10.73
C GLY A 270 -15.07 -6.03 10.69
N GLN A 271 -14.58 -5.61 9.52
CA GLN A 271 -13.34 -4.84 9.41
C GLN A 271 -13.57 -3.40 9.88
N ARG A 272 -12.61 -2.90 10.67
CA ARG A 272 -12.54 -1.49 11.06
C ARG A 272 -11.66 -0.73 10.08
N GLY A 273 -12.14 0.45 9.66
CA GLY A 273 -11.47 1.37 8.75
C GLY A 273 -10.50 2.28 9.45
#